data_AF-A0A4R4W040-F1
#
_entry.id   AF-A0A4R4W040-F1
#
_cell.length_a   1.000
_cell.length_b   1.000
_cell.length_c   1.000
_cell.angle_alpha   90.00
_cell.angle_beta   90.00
_cell.angle_gamma   90.00
#
_symmetry.space_group_name_H-M   'P 1'
#
loop_
_entity.id
_entity.type
_entity.pdbx_description
1 polymer ?
#
loop_
_entity_poly.entity_id
_entity_poly.type
_entity_poly.pdbx_seq_one_letter_code
_entity_poly.pdbx_strand_id
1 'polypeptide(L)'
;MSVTAIILSALVALVFLLAGIQKTLLRPQVSANMLRLGVGPAMTRSIGLLEIAGSLGLVAGTWARPLAVAAASGLTLLLLGAIGYHLRARDFSRRQHRSHAAAPVLLALLTSATTIVLLATA
;
A
#
# COMPACT_ATOMS: atom_id res chain seq x y z
N MET A 1 -11.15 17.11 -9.42
CA MET A 1 -10.74 16.54 -8.12
C MET A 1 -10.48 17.68 -7.16
N SER A 2 -10.88 17.55 -5.89
CA SER A 2 -10.60 18.56 -4.85
C SER A 2 -9.11 18.64 -4.52
N VAL A 3 -8.65 19.79 -4.00
CA VAL A 3 -7.26 19.97 -3.54
C VAL A 3 -6.90 18.93 -2.47
N THR A 4 -7.81 18.63 -1.56
CA THR A 4 -7.66 17.58 -0.54
C THR A 4 -7.43 16.21 -1.18
N ALA A 5 -8.21 15.84 -2.19
CA ALA A 5 -8.02 14.57 -2.91
C ALA A 5 -6.66 14.50 -3.61
N ILE A 6 -6.20 15.60 -4.21
CA ILE A 6 -4.89 15.67 -4.88
C ILE A 6 -3.76 15.46 -3.86
N ILE A 7 -3.82 16.16 -2.72
CA ILE A 7 -2.81 16.03 -1.65
C ILE A 7 -2.76 14.60 -1.12
N LEU A 8 -3.92 14.01 -0.81
CA LEU A 8 -3.99 12.63 -0.33
C LEU A 8 -3.46 11.63 -1.37
N SER A 9 -3.87 11.77 -2.64
CA SER A 9 -3.37 10.92 -3.73
C SER A 9 -1.86 11.04 -3.91
N ALA A 10 -1.29 12.25 -3.83
CA ALA A 10 0.15 12.48 -3.96
C ALA A 10 0.93 11.84 -2.81
N LEU A 11 0.46 11.98 -1.57
CA LEU A 11 1.10 11.36 -0.40
C LEU A 11 1.05 9.83 -0.47
N VAL A 12 -0.11 9.26 -0.80
CA VAL A 12 -0.25 7.80 -0.97
C VAL A 12 0.63 7.32 -2.11
N ALA A 13 0.61 7.98 -3.27
CA ALA A 13 1.45 7.61 -4.41
C ALA A 13 2.93 7.57 -4.02
N LEU A 14 3.45 8.63 -3.38
CA LEU A 14 4.85 8.69 -2.97
C LEU A 14 5.25 7.53 -2.05
N VAL A 15 4.45 7.25 -1.01
CA VAL A 15 4.75 6.17 -0.06
C VAL A 15 4.75 4.81 -0.75
N PHE A 16 3.76 4.53 -1.61
CA PHE A 16 3.65 3.26 -2.30
C PHE A 16 4.67 3.09 -3.43
N LEU A 17 5.09 4.17 -4.07
CA LEU A 17 6.19 4.12 -5.04
C LEU A 17 7.48 3.65 -4.37
N LEU A 18 7.83 4.27 -3.24
CA LEU A 18 9.04 3.93 -2.49
C LEU A 18 8.97 2.51 -1.93
N ALA A 19 7.84 2.12 -1.32
CA ALA A 19 7.63 0.77 -0.82
C ALA A 19 7.69 -0.27 -1.95
N GLY A 20 7.06 0.02 -3.08
CA GLY A 20 6.99 -0.85 -4.24
C GLY A 20 8.35 -1.06 -4.90
N ILE A 21 9.16 0.00 -5.01
CA ILE A 21 10.55 -0.11 -5.50
C ILE A 21 11.37 -1.05 -4.59
N GLN A 22 11.28 -0.91 -3.27
CA GLN A 22 12.04 -1.77 -2.36
C GLN A 22 11.65 -3.25 -2.49
N LYS A 23 10.35 -3.54 -2.63
CA LYS A 23 9.84 -4.91 -2.83
C LYS A 23 10.19 -5.47 -4.20
N THR A 24 10.06 -4.68 -5.26
CA THR A 24 10.40 -5.08 -6.64
C THR A 24 11.88 -5.41 -6.78
N LEU A 25 12.74 -4.60 -6.15
CA LEU A 25 14.19 -4.83 -6.13
C LEU A 25 14.63 -5.88 -5.10
N LEU A 26 13.70 -6.50 -4.37
CA LEU A 26 13.99 -7.50 -3.33
C LEU A 26 15.07 -7.05 -2.34
N ARG A 27 15.02 -5.79 -1.89
CA ARG A 27 16.02 -5.25 -0.96
C ARG A 27 16.19 -6.16 0.26
N PRO A 28 17.42 -6.51 0.70
CA PRO A 28 17.65 -7.60 1.65
C PRO A 28 16.81 -7.53 2.92
N GLN A 29 16.70 -6.34 3.52
CA GLN A 29 15.91 -6.12 4.74
C GLN A 29 14.40 -6.36 4.53
N VAL A 30 13.86 -5.92 3.38
CA VAL A 30 12.45 -6.13 3.03
C VAL A 30 12.19 -7.59 2.70
N SER A 31 13.06 -8.22 1.93
CA SER A 31 12.97 -9.64 1.58
C SER A 31 13.06 -10.55 2.80
N ALA A 32 13.93 -10.26 3.76
CA ALA A 32 14.01 -11.02 5.01
C ALA A 32 12.71 -10.90 5.83
N ASN A 33 12.11 -9.71 5.88
CA ASN A 33 10.81 -9.51 6.53
C ASN A 33 9.69 -10.27 5.81
N MET A 34 9.66 -10.25 4.47
CA MET A 34 8.66 -10.97 3.66
C MET A 34 8.78 -12.49 3.83
N LEU A 35 10.00 -13.03 3.78
CA LEU A 35 10.25 -14.46 4.00
C LEU A 35 9.81 -14.91 5.39
N ARG A 36 10.04 -14.10 6.44
CA ARG A 36 9.54 -14.38 7.79
C ARG A 36 8.01 -14.48 7.83
N LEU A 37 7.31 -13.69 7.02
CA LEU A 37 5.86 -13.74 6.88
C LEU A 37 5.37 -14.89 5.99
N GLY A 38 6.27 -15.71 5.44
CA GLY A 38 5.94 -16.79 4.51
C GLY A 38 5.69 -16.32 3.08
N VAL A 39 6.14 -15.11 2.73
CA VAL A 39 5.98 -14.53 1.39
C VAL A 39 7.29 -14.68 0.62
N GLY A 40 7.27 -15.51 -0.43
CA GLY A 40 8.44 -15.77 -1.26
C GLY A 40 8.86 -14.58 -2.16
N PRO A 41 10.04 -14.65 -2.80
CA PRO A 41 10.56 -13.56 -3.64
C PRO A 41 9.69 -13.20 -4.83
N ALA A 42 9.10 -14.18 -5.51
CA ALA A 42 8.22 -13.94 -6.66
C ALA A 42 6.98 -13.12 -6.24
N MET A 43 6.29 -13.57 -5.18
CA MET A 43 5.14 -12.84 -4.63
C MET A 43 5.54 -11.45 -4.11
N THR A 44 6.71 -11.33 -3.48
CA THR A 44 7.23 -10.04 -3.01
C THR A 44 7.40 -9.06 -4.18
N ARG A 45 7.97 -9.51 -5.32
CA ARG A 45 8.08 -8.68 -6.53
C ARG A 45 6.71 -8.33 -7.09
N SER A 46 5.77 -9.26 -7.15
CA SER A 46 4.40 -9.00 -7.62
C SER A 46 3.72 -7.94 -6.75
N ILE A 47 3.83 -8.02 -5.43
CA ILE A 47 3.32 -6.98 -4.52
C ILE A 47 3.98 -5.63 -4.84
N GLY A 48 5.30 -5.60 -4.99
CA GLY A 48 6.03 -4.38 -5.33
C GLY A 48 5.57 -3.74 -6.65
N LEU A 49 5.36 -4.54 -7.69
CA LEU A 49 4.85 -4.07 -8.97
C LEU A 49 3.42 -3.53 -8.86
N LEU A 50 2.57 -4.18 -8.07
CA LEU A 50 1.20 -3.70 -7.83
C LEU A 50 1.18 -2.39 -7.02
N GLU A 51 2.08 -2.21 -6.06
CA GLU A 51 2.24 -0.95 -5.32
C GLU A 51 2.69 0.19 -6.25
N ILE A 52 3.65 -0.08 -7.15
CA ILE A 52 4.08 0.89 -8.18
C ILE A 52 2.93 1.20 -9.13
N ALA A 53 2.19 0.19 -9.60
CA ALA A 53 1.04 0.39 -10.48
C ALA A 53 -0.05 1.22 -9.80
N GLY A 54 -0.35 0.97 -8.52
CA GLY A 54 -1.28 1.78 -7.74
C GLY A 54 -0.80 3.23 -7.56
N SER A 55 0.49 3.44 -7.30
CA SER A 55 1.07 4.78 -7.25
C SER A 55 0.90 5.53 -8.59
N LEU A 56 1.26 4.88 -9.71
CA LEU A 56 1.11 5.48 -11.03
C LEU A 56 -0.36 5.75 -11.37
N GLY A 57 -1.25 4.84 -10.98
CA GLY A 57 -2.70 5.00 -11.13
C GLY A 57 -3.27 6.19 -10.35
N LEU A 58 -2.75 6.48 -9.16
CA LEU A 58 -3.13 7.68 -8.39
C LEU A 58 -2.68 8.98 -9.07
N VAL A 59 -1.47 9.00 -9.63
CA VAL A 59 -0.94 10.16 -10.37
C VAL A 59 -1.71 10.36 -11.67
N ALA A 60 -1.87 9.31 -12.47
CA ALA A 60 -2.65 9.32 -13.70
C ALA A 60 -4.14 9.66 -13.43
N GLY A 61 -4.63 9.27 -12.25
CA GLY A 61 -5.99 9.54 -11.82
C GLY A 61 -6.32 11.02 -11.58
N THR A 62 -5.31 11.90 -11.57
CA THR A 62 -5.52 13.36 -11.56
C THR A 62 -6.23 13.84 -12.84
N TRP A 63 -6.00 13.17 -13.97
CA TRP A 63 -6.69 13.41 -15.24
C TRP A 63 -7.94 12.53 -15.41
N ALA A 64 -7.98 11.36 -14.76
CA ALA A 64 -9.09 10.41 -14.85
C ALA A 64 -9.49 9.90 -13.46
N ARG A 65 -10.44 10.56 -12.82
CA ARG A 65 -10.85 10.24 -11.44
C ARG A 65 -11.23 8.77 -11.19
N PRO A 66 -11.93 8.04 -12.09
CA PRO A 66 -12.18 6.61 -11.90
C PRO A 66 -10.91 5.78 -11.73
N LEU A 67 -9.81 6.19 -12.38
CA LEU A 67 -8.51 5.55 -12.24
C LEU A 67 -7.90 5.77 -10.84
N ALA A 68 -8.04 6.99 -10.28
CA ALA A 68 -7.61 7.27 -8.91
C ALA A 68 -8.37 6.40 -7.90
N VAL A 69 -9.69 6.26 -8.07
CA VAL A 69 -10.54 5.42 -7.20
C VAL A 69 -10.11 3.96 -7.29
N ALA A 70 -9.91 3.43 -8.50
CA ALA A 70 -9.47 2.05 -8.71
C ALA A 70 -8.09 1.80 -8.08
N ALA A 71 -7.15 2.74 -8.25
CA ALA A 71 -5.81 2.64 -7.68
C ALA A 71 -5.83 2.68 -6.15
N ALA A 72 -6.54 3.63 -5.53
CA ALA A 72 -6.65 3.74 -4.08
C ALA A 72 -7.33 2.50 -3.47
N SER A 73 -8.37 1.98 -4.13
CA SER A 73 -9.07 0.77 -3.72
C SER A 73 -8.17 -0.47 -3.82
N GLY A 74 -7.43 -0.62 -4.93
CA GLY A 74 -6.49 -1.72 -5.13
C GLY A 74 -5.37 -1.73 -4.09
N LEU A 75 -4.79 -0.57 -3.78
CA LEU A 75 -3.81 -0.44 -2.70
C LEU A 75 -4.40 -0.81 -1.34
N THR A 76 -5.65 -0.40 -1.06
CA THR A 76 -6.36 -0.81 0.17
C THR A 76 -6.47 -2.33 0.26
N LEU A 77 -6.88 -3.01 -0.82
CA LEU A 77 -7.01 -4.47 -0.84
C LEU A 77 -5.65 -5.17 -0.63
N LEU A 78 -4.57 -4.67 -1.22
CA LEU A 78 -3.22 -5.18 -0.97
C LEU A 78 -2.84 -5.10 0.51
N LEU A 79 -3.16 -3.99 1.16
CA LEU A 79 -2.86 -3.77 2.57
C LEU A 79 -3.69 -4.66 3.49
N LEU A 80 -4.96 -4.89 3.17
CA LEU A 80 -5.78 -5.87 3.89
C LEU A 80 -5.16 -7.27 3.82
N GLY A 81 -4.64 -7.67 2.65
CA GLY A 81 -3.84 -8.88 2.50
C GLY A 81 -2.62 -8.88 3.43
N ALA A 82 -1.84 -7.79 3.42
CA ALA A 82 -0.66 -7.64 4.29
C ALA A 82 -1.00 -7.75 5.79
N ILE A 83 -2.10 -7.12 6.23
CA ILE A 83 -2.60 -7.24 7.61
C ILE A 83 -2.90 -8.70 7.94
N GLY A 84 -3.54 -9.44 7.02
CA GLY A 84 -3.79 -10.88 7.18
C GLY A 84 -2.50 -11.70 7.41
N TYR A 85 -1.43 -11.42 6.68
CA TYR A 85 -0.12 -12.06 6.89
C TYR A 85 0.47 -11.73 8.27
N HIS A 86 0.41 -10.46 8.70
CA HIS A 86 0.89 -10.06 10.03
C HIS A 86 0.07 -10.65 11.18
N LEU A 87 -1.26 -10.78 11.00
CA LEU A 87 -2.13 -11.47 11.96
C LEU A 87 -1.77 -12.95 12.08
N ARG A 88 -1.55 -13.62 10.95
CA ARG A 88 -1.12 -15.04 10.90
C ARG A 88 0.24 -15.23 11.59
N ALA A 89 1.17 -14.29 11.41
CA ALA A 89 2.48 -14.29 12.06
C ALA A 89 2.45 -13.89 13.56
N ARG A 90 1.28 -13.46 14.08
CA ARG A 90 1.10 -12.94 15.46
C ARG A 90 1.99 -11.73 15.78
N ASP A 91 2.30 -10.90 14.78
CA ASP A 91 3.20 -9.76 14.94
C ASP A 91 2.64 -8.69 15.90
N PHE A 92 1.32 -8.54 15.99
CA PHE A 92 0.67 -7.56 16.89
C PHE A 92 0.85 -7.87 18.38
N SER A 93 1.07 -9.14 18.73
CA SER A 93 1.30 -9.59 20.11
C SER A 93 2.77 -9.51 20.52
N ARG A 94 3.69 -9.37 19.54
CA ARG A 94 5.14 -9.36 19.77
C ARG A 94 5.66 -7.93 19.68
N ARG A 95 6.18 -7.40 20.80
CA ARG A 95 6.65 -6.00 20.90
C ARG A 95 7.66 -5.63 19.80
N GLN A 96 8.54 -6.55 19.43
CA GLN A 96 9.57 -6.35 18.39
C GLN A 96 9.00 -6.19 16.97
N HIS A 97 7.82 -6.76 16.68
CA HIS A 97 7.24 -6.78 15.33
C HIS A 97 5.99 -5.92 15.17
N ARG A 98 5.46 -5.41 16.28
CA ARG A 98 4.26 -4.56 16.29
C ARG A 98 4.41 -3.31 15.41
N SER A 99 5.59 -2.70 15.36
CA SER A 99 5.86 -1.55 14.47
C SER A 99 5.74 -1.92 13.00
N HIS A 100 6.26 -3.08 12.59
CA HIS A 100 6.15 -3.57 11.22
C HIS A 100 4.70 -3.90 10.84
N ALA A 101 3.91 -4.44 11.77
CA ALA A 101 2.49 -4.74 11.56
C ALA A 101 1.58 -3.50 11.60
N ALA A 102 1.99 -2.42 12.28
CA ALA A 102 1.22 -1.18 12.34
C ALA A 102 1.23 -0.41 11.01
N ALA A 103 2.35 -0.46 10.27
CA ALA A 103 2.48 0.24 8.99
C ALA A 103 1.37 -0.11 7.98
N PRO A 104 1.07 -1.39 7.66
CA PRO A 104 0.00 -1.71 6.72
C PRO A 104 -1.39 -1.32 7.23
N VAL A 105 -1.62 -1.30 8.55
CA VAL A 105 -2.89 -0.82 9.13
C VAL A 105 -3.07 0.68 8.90
N LEU A 106 -2.05 1.48 9.24
CA LEU A 106 -2.10 2.93 9.05
C LEU A 106 -2.25 3.31 7.57
N LEU A 107 -1.52 2.60 6.70
CA LEU A 107 -1.64 2.81 5.26
C LEU A 107 -3.01 2.37 4.73
N ALA A 108 -3.60 1.27 5.23
CA ALA A 108 -4.94 0.85 4.83
C ALA A 108 -6.00 1.90 5.20
N LEU A 109 -5.88 2.50 6.38
CA LEU A 109 -6.75 3.61 6.79
C LEU A 109 -6.56 4.82 5.88
N LEU A 110 -5.30 5.18 5.56
CA LEU A 110 -4.99 6.28 4.68
C LEU A 110 -5.54 6.06 3.27
N THR A 111 -5.32 4.89 2.65
CA THR A 111 -5.84 4.59 1.31
C THR A 111 -7.36 4.48 1.27
N SER A 112 -7.98 3.98 2.35
CA SER A 112 -9.44 3.98 2.50
C SER A 112 -9.99 5.40 2.57
N ALA A 113 -9.38 6.26 3.38
CA ALA A 113 -9.75 7.67 3.48
C ALA A 113 -9.59 8.39 2.13
N THR A 114 -8.48 8.18 1.43
CA THR A 114 -8.28 8.69 0.07
C THR A 114 -9.38 8.21 -0.88
N THR A 115 -9.73 6.92 -0.85
CA THR A 115 -10.82 6.36 -1.67
C THR A 115 -12.16 7.04 -1.35
N ILE A 116 -12.49 7.23 -0.08
CA ILE A 116 -13.74 7.89 0.36
C ILE A 116 -13.77 9.33 -0.11
N VAL A 117 -12.69 10.10 0.06
CA VAL A 117 -12.61 11.49 -0.41
C VAL A 117 -12.75 11.56 -1.93
N LEU A 118 -12.08 10.65 -2.66
CA LEU A 118 -12.20 10.52 -4.11
C LEU A 118 -13.60 10.13 -4.56
N LEU A 119 -14.44 9.52 -3.72
CA LEU A 119 -15.85 9.25 -4.05
C LEU A 119 -16.76 10.43 -3.66
N ALA A 120 -16.48 11.09 -2.54
CA ALA A 120 -17.31 12.14 -1.97
C ALA A 120 -17.18 13.51 -2.66
N THR A 121 -16.02 13.87 -3.19
CA THR A 121 -15.80 15.22 -3.75
C THR A 121 -15.96 15.24 -5.26
N ALA A 122 -17.19 15.46 -5.75
CA ALA A 122 -17.56 15.69 -7.16
C ALA A 122 -16.65 16.72 -7.84
#